data_AF-A0A0N4TGY4-F1
#
_entry.id   AF-A0A0N4TGY4-F1
#
_cell.length_a   1.000
_cell.length_b   1.000
_cell.length_c   1.000
_cell.angle_alpha   90.00
_cell.angle_beta   90.00
_cell.angle_gamma   90.00
#
_symmetry.space_group_name_H-M   'P 1'
#
loop_
_entity.id
_entity.type
_entity.pdbx_description
1 polymer ?
#
loop_
_entity_poly.entity_id
_entity_poly.type
_entity_poly.pdbx_seq_one_letter_code
_entity_poly.pdbx_strand_id
1 'polypeptide(L)'
;MELSAIKNEYQIILGNKLEDDIATRVSGDLKDILLIVIQKPIIATNDNSSSTDMGKIKQEVKKILGEKKKIDKTAMKIIVGSLPTYQLNTLTVEYATIAGRQIEQDIEVCFHTLLFK
;
A
#
# COMPACT_ATOMS: atom_id res chain seq x y z
N MET A 1 -6.27 -4.10 15.84
CA MET A 1 -7.39 -4.48 16.72
C MET A 1 -8.72 -4.26 16.02
N GLU A 2 -8.98 -3.05 15.50
CA GLU A 2 -10.27 -2.70 14.85
C GLU A 2 -10.54 -3.48 13.55
N LEU A 3 -9.59 -3.55 12.62
CA LEU A 3 -9.79 -4.27 11.35
C LEU A 3 -10.09 -5.77 11.56
N SER A 4 -9.42 -6.40 12.53
CA SER A 4 -9.70 -7.80 12.89
C SER A 4 -11.12 -7.95 13.45
N ALA A 5 -11.58 -7.01 14.27
CA ALA A 5 -12.95 -7.01 14.78
C ALA A 5 -13.98 -6.84 13.65
N ILE A 6 -13.73 -5.93 12.71
CA ILE A 6 -14.58 -5.73 11.52
C ILE A 6 -14.69 -7.01 10.70
N LYS A 7 -13.56 -7.68 10.44
CA LYS A 7 -13.54 -8.93 9.65
C LYS A 7 -14.32 -10.04 10.34
N ASN A 8 -14.15 -10.17 11.66
CA ASN A 8 -14.88 -11.16 12.45
C ASN A 8 -16.38 -10.88 12.45
N GLU A 9 -16.79 -9.64 12.71
CA GLU A 9 -18.21 -9.26 12.74
C GLU A 9 -18.87 -9.43 11.36
N TYR A 10 -18.18 -9.06 10.29
CA TYR A 10 -18.64 -9.27 8.92
C TYR A 10 -18.93 -10.76 8.65
N GLN A 11 -18.01 -11.64 9.05
CA GLN A 11 -18.17 -13.08 8.88
C GLN A 11 -19.31 -13.64 9.73
N ILE A 12 -19.50 -13.16 10.96
CA ILE A 12 -20.60 -13.56 11.84
C ILE A 12 -21.95 -13.20 11.22
N ILE A 13 -22.09 -11.97 10.69
CA ILE A 13 -23.36 -11.45 10.16
C ILE A 13 -23.70 -12.05 8.79
N LEU A 14 -22.71 -12.17 7.90
CA LEU A 14 -22.94 -12.48 6.48
C LEU A 14 -22.53 -13.90 6.07
N GLY A 15 -21.83 -14.63 6.94
CA GLY A 15 -21.35 -15.99 6.66
C GLY A 15 -20.16 -16.08 5.69
N ASN A 16 -19.78 -14.97 5.05
CA ASN A 16 -18.64 -14.88 4.13
C ASN A 16 -17.47 -14.14 4.75
N LYS A 17 -16.25 -14.41 4.29
CA LYS A 17 -15.09 -13.58 4.64
C LYS A 17 -15.15 -12.29 3.84
N LEU A 18 -14.83 -11.17 4.51
CA LEU A 18 -14.74 -9.85 3.87
C LEU A 18 -13.78 -9.87 2.66
N GLU A 19 -12.69 -10.62 2.75
CA GLU A 19 -11.71 -10.79 1.66
C GLU A 19 -12.32 -11.45 0.42
N ASP A 20 -13.18 -12.46 0.61
CA ASP A 20 -13.79 -13.20 -0.50
C ASP A 20 -14.80 -12.29 -1.23
N ASP A 21 -15.60 -11.54 -0.49
CA ASP A 21 -16.53 -10.56 -1.06
C ASP A 21 -15.79 -9.41 -1.77
N ILE A 22 -14.67 -8.92 -1.24
CA ILE A 22 -13.84 -7.92 -1.94
C ILE A 22 -13.24 -8.51 -3.22
N ALA A 23 -12.72 -9.74 -3.16
CA ALA A 23 -12.08 -10.39 -4.30
C ALA A 23 -13.06 -10.62 -5.47
N THR A 24 -14.34 -10.84 -5.16
CA THR A 24 -15.40 -11.11 -6.14
C THR A 24 -16.12 -9.85 -6.63
N ARG A 25 -16.30 -8.84 -5.76
CA ARG A 25 -17.12 -7.65 -6.07
C ARG A 25 -16.32 -6.44 -6.52
N VAL A 26 -15.02 -6.38 -6.22
CA VAL A 26 -14.15 -5.25 -6.58
C VAL A 26 -13.22 -5.68 -7.71
N SER A 27 -12.88 -4.75 -8.60
CA SER A 27 -12.00 -5.01 -9.74
C SER A 27 -10.83 -4.03 -9.82
N GLY A 28 -9.83 -4.39 -10.62
CA GLY A 28 -8.68 -3.54 -10.91
C GLY A 28 -7.85 -3.20 -9.68
N ASP A 29 -7.18 -2.05 -9.74
CA ASP A 29 -6.23 -1.63 -8.70
C ASP A 29 -6.86 -1.43 -7.32
N LEU A 30 -8.14 -1.02 -7.28
CA LEU A 30 -8.86 -0.85 -6.03
C LEU A 30 -9.01 -2.21 -5.31
N LYS A 31 -9.30 -3.29 -6.03
CA LYS A 31 -9.34 -4.64 -5.44
C LYS A 31 -7.98 -4.97 -4.83
N ASP A 32 -6.92 -4.80 -5.60
CA ASP A 32 -5.58 -5.19 -5.18
C ASP A 32 -5.15 -4.45 -3.90
N ILE A 33 -5.38 -3.13 -3.84
CA ILE A 33 -5.04 -2.32 -2.66
C ILE A 33 -5.88 -2.72 -1.45
N LEU A 34 -7.20 -2.90 -1.61
CA LEU A 34 -8.07 -3.30 -0.51
C LEU A 34 -7.65 -4.67 0.05
N LEU A 35 -7.37 -5.65 -0.82
CA LEU A 35 -6.90 -6.97 -0.40
C LEU A 35 -5.56 -6.89 0.36
N ILE A 36 -4.60 -6.08 -0.12
CA ILE A 36 -3.33 -5.87 0.59
C ILE A 36 -3.56 -5.29 2.00
N VAL A 37 -4.40 -4.25 2.12
CA VAL A 37 -4.63 -3.57 3.39
C VAL A 37 -5.36 -4.48 4.39
N ILE A 38 -6.39 -5.22 3.96
CA ILE A 38 -7.18 -6.07 4.87
C ILE A 38 -6.46 -7.36 5.29
N GLN A 39 -5.49 -7.81 4.49
CA GLN A 39 -4.66 -8.99 4.77
C GLN A 39 -3.39 -8.63 5.55
N LYS A 40 -3.04 -7.34 5.62
CA LYS A 40 -1.85 -6.87 6.31
C LYS A 40 -1.87 -7.33 7.78
N PRO A 41 -0.84 -8.08 8.22
CA PRO A 41 -0.74 -8.44 9.63
C PRO A 41 -0.61 -7.16 10.46
N ILE A 42 -1.45 -7.02 11.49
CA ILE A 42 -1.30 -5.95 12.46
C ILE A 42 -0.06 -6.28 13.28
N ILE A 43 1.09 -5.74 12.88
CA ILE A 43 2.30 -5.82 13.67
C ILE A 43 2.05 -4.95 14.89
N ALA A 44 1.74 -5.57 16.02
CA ALA A 44 1.79 -4.90 17.33
C ALA A 44 3.26 -4.57 17.57
N THR A 45 3.69 -3.37 17.21
CA THR A 45 5.07 -2.93 17.42
C THR A 45 5.29 -2.74 18.92
N ASN A 46 5.74 -3.81 19.59
CA ASN A 46 6.38 -3.75 20.91
C ASN A 46 7.87 -3.36 20.78
N ASP A 47 8.30 -2.84 19.63
CA ASP A 47 9.70 -2.54 19.37
C ASP A 47 10.03 -1.10 19.78
N ASN A 48 10.67 -1.00 20.95
CA ASN A 48 11.41 0.16 21.46
C ASN A 48 12.68 0.50 20.62
N SER A 49 12.70 0.19 19.31
CA SER A 49 13.80 0.53 18.40
C SER A 49 13.25 1.21 17.14
N SER A 50 12.98 2.51 17.27
CA SER A 50 12.51 3.42 16.24
C SER A 50 13.53 3.73 15.14
N SER A 51 14.43 2.81 14.80
CA SER A 51 15.37 3.00 13.71
C SER A 51 14.75 2.55 12.38
N THR A 52 14.16 3.49 11.64
CA THR A 52 13.82 3.26 10.23
C THR A 52 15.09 2.93 9.45
N ASP A 53 15.14 1.74 8.85
CA ASP A 53 16.23 1.33 7.97
C ASP A 53 16.14 2.11 6.65
N MET A 54 16.86 3.23 6.57
CA MET A 54 16.94 4.08 5.39
C MET A 54 17.46 3.34 4.16
N GLY A 55 18.29 2.30 4.35
CA GLY A 55 18.76 1.44 3.26
C GLY A 55 17.60 0.72 2.60
N LYS A 56 16.72 0.11 3.39
CA LYS A 56 15.49 -0.54 2.90
C LYS A 56 14.56 0.45 2.22
N ILE A 57 14.28 1.61 2.83
CA ILE A 57 13.40 2.63 2.22
C ILE A 57 13.90 3.05 0.83
N LYS A 58 15.20 3.29 0.69
CA LYS A 58 15.81 3.63 -0.61
C LYS A 58 15.64 2.52 -1.65
N GLN A 59 15.72 1.25 -1.24
CA GLN A 59 15.48 0.14 -2.16
C GLN A 59 14.01 0.03 -2.55
N GLU A 60 13.09 0.25 -1.61
CA GLU A 60 11.66 0.29 -1.94
C GLU A 60 11.33 1.42 -2.91
N VAL A 61 11.87 2.63 -2.70
CA VAL A 61 11.71 3.75 -3.66
C VAL A 61 12.24 3.38 -5.05
N LYS A 62 13.41 2.72 -5.13
CA LYS A 62 13.95 2.26 -6.42
C LYS A 62 13.05 1.23 -7.11
N LYS A 63 12.45 0.30 -6.36
CA LYS A 63 11.48 -0.66 -6.91
C LYS A 63 10.26 0.07 -7.47
N ILE A 64 9.74 1.07 -6.75
CA ILE A 64 8.61 1.88 -7.23
C ILE A 64 8.99 2.63 -8.52
N LEU A 65 10.17 3.22 -8.57
CA LEU A 65 10.62 4.00 -9.73
C LEU A 65 11.01 3.15 -10.94
N GLY A 66 11.13 1.83 -10.79
CA GLY A 66 11.42 0.89 -11.90
C GLY A 66 12.66 1.27 -12.73
N GLU A 67 12.76 0.69 -13.93
CA GLU A 67 13.78 1.08 -14.89
C GLU A 67 13.45 2.43 -15.56
N LYS A 68 14.48 3.25 -15.82
CA LYS A 68 14.34 4.58 -16.46
C LYS A 68 13.36 5.53 -15.74
N LYS A 69 13.13 5.35 -14.43
CA LYS A 69 12.15 6.12 -13.64
C LYS A 69 10.69 5.94 -14.09
N LYS A 70 10.38 4.86 -14.82
CA LYS A 70 9.00 4.50 -15.15
C LYS A 70 8.40 3.75 -13.95
N ILE A 71 7.28 4.28 -13.45
CA ILE A 71 6.62 3.75 -12.27
C ILE A 71 6.21 2.28 -12.45
N ASP A 72 6.68 1.44 -11.54
CA ASP A 72 6.14 0.09 -11.35
C ASP A 72 4.90 0.17 -10.46
N LYS A 73 3.75 0.13 -11.12
CA LYS A 73 2.44 0.23 -10.50
C LYS A 73 2.16 -0.92 -9.51
N THR A 74 2.72 -2.10 -9.74
CA THR A 74 2.56 -3.26 -8.85
C THR A 74 3.40 -3.08 -7.59
N ALA A 75 4.67 -2.68 -7.75
CA ALA A 75 5.54 -2.37 -6.62
C ALA A 75 4.95 -1.25 -5.75
N MET A 76 4.43 -0.19 -6.38
CA MET A 76 3.75 0.91 -5.68
C MET A 76 2.63 0.41 -4.76
N LYS A 77 1.69 -0.40 -5.28
CA LYS A 77 0.56 -0.94 -4.50
C LYS A 77 1.04 -1.78 -3.31
N ILE A 78 1.98 -2.70 -3.56
CA ILE A 78 2.48 -3.63 -2.53
C ILE A 78 3.22 -2.86 -1.43
N ILE A 79 4.12 -1.96 -1.80
CA ILE A 79 4.97 -1.24 -0.85
C ILE A 79 4.14 -0.26 -0.02
N VAL A 80 3.31 0.56 -0.66
CA VAL A 80 2.48 1.55 0.05
C VAL A 80 1.46 0.85 0.95
N GLY A 81 0.84 -0.23 0.49
CA GLY A 81 -0.13 -0.99 1.29
C GLY A 81 0.49 -1.72 2.48
N SER A 82 1.74 -2.18 2.36
CA SER A 82 2.39 -3.02 3.38
C SER A 82 3.21 -2.26 4.43
N LEU A 83 3.72 -1.06 4.14
CA LEU A 83 4.55 -0.33 5.10
C LEU A 83 3.75 0.26 6.27
N PRO A 84 4.30 0.29 7.50
CA PRO A 84 3.68 1.00 8.61
C PRO A 84 3.75 2.52 8.40
N THR A 85 2.83 3.27 9.01
CA THR A 85 2.65 4.71 8.77
C THR A 85 3.94 5.53 8.92
N TYR A 86 4.77 5.24 9.92
CA TYR A 86 6.03 5.97 10.12
C TYR A 86 7.06 5.70 9.00
N GLN A 87 7.09 4.49 8.44
CA GLN A 87 7.94 4.17 7.28
C GLN A 87 7.37 4.78 6.00
N LEU A 88 6.04 4.88 5.86
CA LEU A 88 5.42 5.60 4.74
C LEU A 88 5.84 7.06 4.70
N ASN A 89 5.79 7.77 5.84
CA ASN A 89 6.26 9.16 5.92
C ASN A 89 7.74 9.30 5.52
N THR A 90 8.57 8.32 5.88
CA THR A 90 9.98 8.33 5.48
C THR A 90 10.14 8.05 3.99
N LEU A 91 9.34 7.10 3.46
CA LEU A 91 9.32 6.75 2.05
C LEU A 91 8.88 7.92 1.18
N THR A 92 7.88 8.70 1.56
CA THR A 92 7.43 9.85 0.75
C THR A 92 8.52 10.93 0.63
N VAL A 93 9.25 11.20 1.71
CA VAL A 93 10.39 12.15 1.71
C VAL A 93 11.54 11.63 0.83
N GLU A 94 11.92 10.36 0.98
CA GLU A 94 12.99 9.77 0.18
C GLU A 94 12.59 9.66 -1.30
N TYR A 95 11.32 9.35 -1.58
CA TYR A 95 10.76 9.34 -2.93
C TYR A 95 10.94 10.71 -3.59
N ALA A 96 10.53 11.79 -2.93
CA ALA A 96 10.69 13.15 -3.44
C ALA A 96 12.15 13.48 -3.74
N THR A 97 13.07 13.03 -2.88
CA THR A 97 14.52 13.23 -3.04
C THR A 97 15.07 12.53 -4.29
N ILE A 98 14.65 11.30 -4.58
CA ILE A 98 15.17 10.49 -5.71
C ILE A 98 14.43 10.82 -7.03
N ALA A 99 13.11 11.01 -6.95
CA ALA A 99 12.24 11.21 -8.10
C ALA A 99 12.21 12.68 -8.57
N GLY A 100 12.51 13.63 -7.67
CA GLY A 100 12.38 15.07 -7.91
C GLY A 100 10.94 15.57 -7.92
N ARG A 101 9.99 14.75 -7.45
CA ARG A 101 8.55 15.04 -7.41
C ARG A 101 7.86 14.21 -6.33
N GLN A 102 6.68 14.65 -5.90
CA GLN A 102 5.91 13.95 -4.87
C GLN A 102 5.32 12.65 -5.43
N ILE A 103 5.24 11.61 -4.59
CA ILE A 103 4.72 10.29 -4.99
C ILE A 103 3.25 10.36 -5.42
N GLU A 104 2.49 11.27 -4.82
CA GLU A 104 1.09 11.54 -5.12
C GLU A 104 0.88 11.97 -6.57
N GLN A 105 1.82 12.72 -7.15
CA GLN A 105 1.77 13.13 -8.57
C GLN A 105 1.87 11.92 -9.50
N ASP A 106 2.76 10.98 -9.17
CA ASP A 106 2.91 9.74 -9.94
C ASP A 106 1.73 8.78 -9.74
N ILE A 107 1.14 8.75 -8.53
CA ILE A 107 -0.10 8.02 -8.25
C ILE A 107 -1.23 8.57 -9.11
N GLU A 108 -1.39 9.90 -9.15
CA GLU A 108 -2.40 10.54 -10.00
C GLU A 108 -2.23 10.12 -11.46
N VAL A 109 -1.02 10.22 -12.02
CA VAL A 109 -0.75 9.81 -13.40
C VAL A 109 -1.02 8.32 -13.63
N CYS A 110 -0.61 7.43 -12.70
CA CYS A 110 -0.68 5.98 -12.89
C CYS A 110 -2.07 5.37 -12.68
N PHE A 111 -2.93 6.03 -11.91
CA PHE A 111 -4.24 5.51 -11.53
C PHE A 111 -5.41 6.35 -12.10
N HIS A 112 -5.17 7.57 -12.61
CA HIS A 112 -6.22 8.43 -13.19
C HIS A 112 -6.49 8.19 -14.68
N THR A 113 -5.67 7.42 -15.41
CA THR A 113 -5.81 7.25 -16.89
C THR A 113 -7.02 6.41 -17.37
N LEU A 114 -7.99 6.08 -16.51
CA LEU A 114 -9.16 5.24 -16.87
C LEU A 114 -10.53 5.81 -16.48
N LEU A 115 -10.63 7.07 -16.02
CA LEU A 115 -11.93 7.65 -15.67
C LEU A 115 -12.59 8.49 -16.77
N PHE A 116 -11.91 8.78 -17.89
CA PHE A 116 -12.53 9.42 -19.05
C PHE A 116 -11.91 8.93 -20.36
N LYS A 117 -12.44 7.81 -20.88
CA LYS A 117 -12.47 7.49 -22.31
C LYS A 117 -13.78 6.79 -22.63
#